data_AF-A0A5E4GNF3-F1
#
_entry.id   AF-A0A5E4GNF3-F1
#
_cell.length_a   1.000
_cell.length_b   1.000
_cell.length_c   1.000
_cell.angle_alpha   90.00
_cell.angle_beta   90.00
_cell.angle_gamma   90.00
#
_symmetry.space_group_name_H-M   'P 1'
#
loop_
_entity.id
_entity.type
_entity.pdbx_description
1 polymer ?
#
loop_
_entity_poly.entity_id
_entity_poly.type
_entity_poly.pdbx_seq_one_letter_code
_entity_poly.pdbx_strand_id
1 'polypeptide(L)'
;MHCARPNSNDFGSDNRILHHTIGLPDFSHELRCFQNVTCYQAVINNLEDGSELIDTEISIALKESKPVYISISCNSPGIPHPTFRPEPVPISFPPRFSNQMALEASVGAAADLLDKAVKTVMSTTLISLGHTGGSVSTAFCSEIVESADAYLFAGSVFNDYSSVGYSALLKKEKAVIVQPDRVTIGNGPAFGCVLLKCAPTEPLRVNVLFQHVQKMLSSQTGVIADTGLM
;
A
#
# COMPACT_ATOMS: atom_id res chain seq x y z
N MET A 1 -1.56 11.38 -10.54
CA MET A 1 -0.80 12.16 -11.53
C MET A 1 -1.78 13.09 -12.22
N HIS A 2 -1.45 14.38 -12.37
CA HIS A 2 -2.36 15.38 -12.94
C HIS A 2 -1.89 15.78 -14.32
N CYS A 3 -2.69 15.51 -15.35
CA CYS A 3 -2.36 15.83 -16.72
C CYS A 3 -3.42 16.75 -17.35
N ALA A 4 -2.97 17.87 -17.93
CA ALA A 4 -3.83 18.76 -18.67
C ALA A 4 -4.23 18.10 -20.01
N ARG A 5 -5.52 18.08 -20.32
CA ARG A 5 -6.09 17.45 -21.51
C ARG A 5 -6.41 18.52 -22.58
N PRO A 6 -6.47 18.14 -23.87
CA PRO A 6 -7.05 18.99 -24.92
C PRO A 6 -8.39 19.63 -24.57
N ASN A 7 -8.71 20.70 -25.28
CA ASN A 7 -10.00 21.39 -25.16
C ASN A 7 -11.12 20.38 -25.44
N SER A 8 -12.20 20.44 -24.65
CA SER A 8 -13.33 19.52 -24.80
C SER A 8 -13.96 19.56 -26.20
N ASN A 9 -13.84 20.70 -26.91
CA ASN A 9 -14.34 20.88 -28.27
C ASN A 9 -13.46 20.23 -29.36
N ASP A 10 -12.24 19.77 -29.03
CA ASP A 10 -11.38 19.08 -29.98
C ASP A 10 -11.80 17.60 -30.16
N PHE A 11 -12.53 17.04 -29.19
CA PHE A 11 -13.05 15.68 -29.27
C PHE A 11 -14.21 15.59 -30.27
N GLY A 12 -14.20 14.57 -31.14
CA GLY A 12 -15.24 14.36 -32.16
C GLY A 12 -15.13 15.27 -33.38
N SER A 13 -14.11 16.13 -33.44
CA SER A 13 -13.77 16.87 -34.66
C SER A 13 -12.85 16.04 -35.54
N ASP A 14 -13.25 15.76 -36.78
CA ASP A 14 -12.48 14.88 -37.67
C ASP A 14 -11.07 15.44 -37.92
N ASN A 15 -10.07 14.60 -37.61
CA ASN A 15 -8.66 14.75 -38.01
C ASN A 15 -7.89 15.95 -37.42
N ARG A 16 -8.27 16.50 -36.26
CA ARG A 16 -7.46 17.52 -35.58
C ARG A 16 -6.18 16.93 -34.98
N ILE A 17 -5.04 17.56 -35.29
CA ILE A 17 -3.74 17.27 -34.69
C ILE A 17 -3.38 18.42 -33.76
N LEU A 18 -3.04 18.11 -32.51
CA LEU A 18 -2.73 19.10 -31.48
C LEU A 18 -1.25 19.07 -31.09
N HIS A 19 -0.73 20.22 -30.68
CA HIS A 19 0.59 20.31 -30.07
C HIS A 19 0.62 19.51 -28.75
N HIS A 20 1.78 18.99 -28.36
CA HIS A 20 1.95 18.02 -27.26
C HIS A 20 1.21 16.68 -27.43
N THR A 21 0.84 16.33 -28.67
CA THR A 21 0.43 14.96 -29.03
C THR A 21 1.51 14.29 -29.89
N ILE A 22 1.36 12.98 -30.15
CA ILE A 22 2.27 12.23 -31.01
C ILE A 22 1.98 12.40 -32.52
N GLY A 23 1.24 13.45 -32.90
CA GLY A 23 0.90 13.74 -34.29
C GLY A 23 -0.24 12.90 -34.85
N LEU A 24 -1.02 12.24 -33.99
CA LEU A 24 -2.18 11.43 -34.36
C LEU A 24 -3.48 12.02 -33.78
N PRO A 25 -4.62 11.90 -34.49
CA PRO A 25 -5.93 12.37 -34.00
C PRO A 25 -6.55 11.43 -32.95
N ASP A 26 -5.72 10.83 -32.08
CA ASP A 26 -6.14 10.02 -30.93
C ASP A 26 -5.55 10.62 -29.65
N PHE A 27 -6.39 11.27 -28.85
CA PHE A 27 -6.03 11.90 -27.58
C PHE A 27 -6.18 10.95 -26.37
N SER A 28 -6.45 9.66 -26.60
CA SER A 28 -6.52 8.64 -25.54
C SER A 28 -5.17 7.99 -25.24
N HIS A 29 -4.13 8.28 -26.02
CA HIS A 29 -2.80 7.68 -25.87
C HIS A 29 -2.21 7.84 -24.47
N GLU A 30 -2.23 9.07 -23.96
CA GLU A 30 -1.75 9.35 -22.60
C GLU A 30 -2.56 8.57 -21.55
N LEU A 31 -3.89 8.57 -21.67
CA LEU A 31 -4.77 7.82 -20.77
C LEU A 31 -4.39 6.33 -20.75
N ARG A 32 -4.20 5.73 -21.93
CA ARG A 32 -3.78 4.32 -22.09
C ARG A 32 -2.41 4.04 -21.47
N CYS A 33 -1.46 4.97 -21.54
CA CYS A 33 -0.15 4.80 -20.89
C CYS A 33 -0.28 4.66 -19.37
N PHE A 34 -1.22 5.37 -18.73
CA PHE A 34 -1.38 5.35 -17.28
C PHE A 34 -2.38 4.31 -16.75
N GLN A 35 -3.15 3.64 -17.63
CA GLN A 35 -4.17 2.65 -17.24
C GLN A 35 -3.60 1.53 -16.38
N ASN A 36 -2.42 1.02 -16.73
CA ASN A 36 -1.82 -0.13 -16.05
C ASN A 36 -1.11 0.22 -14.74
N VAL A 37 -0.88 1.51 -14.47
CA VAL A 37 -0.12 1.98 -13.29
C VAL A 37 -0.97 2.78 -12.32
N THR A 38 -2.28 2.86 -12.54
CA THR A 38 -3.22 3.58 -11.67
C THR A 38 -4.41 2.71 -11.29
N CYS A 39 -4.96 2.88 -10.08
CA CYS A 39 -6.12 2.11 -9.63
C CYS A 39 -7.47 2.69 -10.08
N TYR A 40 -7.48 3.94 -10.54
CA TYR A 40 -8.64 4.64 -11.09
C TYR A 40 -8.18 5.80 -11.98
N GLN A 41 -8.99 6.13 -12.99
CA GLN A 41 -8.74 7.25 -13.89
C GLN A 41 -10.00 8.10 -14.06
N ALA A 42 -9.92 9.38 -13.73
CA ALA A 42 -10.97 10.36 -13.98
C ALA A 42 -10.66 11.19 -15.23
N VAL A 43 -11.64 11.32 -16.14
CA VAL A 43 -11.52 12.15 -17.34
C VAL A 43 -12.65 13.18 -17.34
N ILE A 44 -12.30 14.43 -17.10
CA ILE A 44 -13.23 15.54 -16.93
C ILE A 44 -13.30 16.34 -18.24
N ASN A 45 -14.26 15.97 -19.10
CA ASN A 45 -14.57 16.67 -20.34
C ASN A 45 -15.78 17.63 -20.21
N ASN A 46 -16.61 17.45 -19.18
CA ASN A 46 -17.78 18.26 -18.85
C ASN A 46 -17.71 18.66 -17.36
N LEU A 47 -18.21 19.83 -17.01
CA LEU A 47 -18.23 20.34 -15.64
C LEU A 47 -19.32 19.71 -14.78
N GLU A 48 -20.39 19.18 -15.38
CA GLU A 48 -21.53 18.58 -14.65
C GLU A 48 -21.07 17.43 -13.73
N ASP A 49 -20.27 16.50 -14.26
CA ASP A 49 -19.76 15.34 -13.52
C ASP A 49 -18.41 15.61 -12.83
N GLY A 50 -17.81 16.78 -13.06
CA GLY A 50 -16.43 17.06 -12.68
C GLY A 50 -16.18 16.95 -11.17
N SER A 51 -17.11 17.46 -10.34
CA SER A 51 -16.98 17.39 -8.88
C SER A 51 -17.05 15.95 -8.37
N GLU A 52 -17.98 15.15 -8.90
CA GLU A 52 -18.15 13.75 -8.48
C GLU A 52 -16.94 12.90 -8.86
N LEU A 53 -16.40 13.10 -10.07
CA LEU A 53 -15.21 12.40 -10.54
C LEU A 53 -13.98 12.72 -9.69
N ILE A 54 -13.81 13.99 -9.29
CA ILE A 54 -12.71 14.40 -8.41
C ILE A 54 -12.84 13.77 -7.02
N ASP A 55 -14.02 13.87 -6.42
CA ASP A 55 -14.26 13.33 -5.08
C ASP A 55 -14.10 11.80 -5.06
N THR A 56 -14.59 11.12 -6.10
CA THR A 56 -14.44 9.68 -6.28
C THR A 56 -12.98 9.28 -6.43
N GLU A 57 -12.24 9.99 -7.28
CA GLU A 57 -10.82 9.73 -7.51
C GLU A 57 -10.01 9.87 -6.22
N ILE A 58 -10.17 10.97 -5.48
CA ILE A 58 -9.46 11.19 -4.21
C ILE A 58 -9.85 10.11 -3.20
N SER A 59 -11.15 9.78 -3.13
CA SER A 59 -11.64 8.73 -2.24
C SER A 59 -11.01 7.38 -2.55
N ILE A 60 -10.90 7.00 -3.84
CA ILE A 60 -10.25 5.76 -4.25
C ILE A 60 -8.74 5.78 -3.96
N ALA A 61 -8.06 6.89 -4.23
CA ALA A 61 -6.63 7.04 -3.95
C ALA A 61 -6.31 6.80 -2.47
N LEU A 62 -7.10 7.43 -1.59
CA LEU A 62 -6.98 7.27 -0.14
C LEU A 62 -7.37 5.86 0.31
N LYS A 63 -8.47 5.32 -0.22
CA LYS A 63 -8.99 3.99 0.13
C LYS A 63 -8.03 2.85 -0.25
N GLU A 64 -7.42 2.95 -1.41
CA GLU A 64 -6.53 1.91 -1.96
C GLU A 64 -5.06 2.19 -1.65
N SER A 65 -4.72 3.39 -1.17
CA SER A 65 -3.34 3.85 -1.00
C SER A 65 -2.50 3.63 -2.27
N LYS A 66 -3.11 3.89 -3.43
CA LYS A 66 -2.55 3.66 -4.77
C LYS A 66 -2.71 4.92 -5.64
N PRO A 67 -1.82 5.11 -6.62
CA PRO A 67 -1.91 6.25 -7.52
C PRO A 67 -3.17 6.19 -8.38
N VAL A 68 -3.73 7.37 -8.61
CA VAL A 68 -4.86 7.65 -9.50
C VAL A 68 -4.43 8.63 -10.58
N TYR A 69 -5.19 8.69 -11.67
CA TYR A 69 -4.94 9.60 -12.79
C TYR A 69 -6.12 10.54 -12.99
N ILE A 70 -5.85 11.85 -12.99
CA ILE A 70 -6.83 12.88 -13.32
C ILE A 70 -6.44 13.56 -14.63
N SER A 71 -7.42 13.69 -15.51
CA SER A 71 -7.27 14.41 -16.78
C SER A 71 -8.38 15.42 -16.95
N ILE A 72 -8.03 16.70 -17.04
CA ILE A 72 -8.98 17.81 -17.09
C ILE A 72 -8.80 18.57 -18.40
N SER A 73 -9.88 18.73 -19.18
CA SER A 73 -9.87 19.57 -20.37
C SER A 73 -9.46 21.00 -20.05
N CYS A 74 -8.53 21.56 -20.83
CA CYS A 74 -7.89 22.85 -20.53
C CYS A 74 -8.84 24.05 -20.50
N ASN A 75 -10.03 23.93 -21.10
CA ASN A 75 -11.08 24.95 -21.08
C ASN A 75 -12.01 24.88 -19.87
N SER A 76 -11.87 23.88 -18.99
CA SER A 76 -12.72 23.70 -17.81
C SER A 76 -12.26 24.49 -16.57
N PRO A 77 -10.94 24.57 -16.24
CA PRO A 77 -10.49 25.32 -15.08
C PRO A 77 -10.88 26.80 -15.12
N GLY A 78 -11.31 27.34 -13.97
CA GLY A 78 -11.70 28.74 -13.83
C GLY A 78 -13.14 29.07 -14.24
N ILE A 79 -13.89 28.12 -14.79
CA ILE A 79 -15.33 28.28 -15.03
C ILE A 79 -16.08 28.03 -13.70
N PRO A 80 -16.86 29.00 -13.20
CA PRO A 80 -17.71 28.79 -12.03
C PRO A 80 -18.81 27.76 -12.34
N HIS A 81 -19.00 26.78 -11.47
CA HIS A 81 -20.03 25.77 -11.65
C HIS A 81 -20.69 25.42 -10.30
N PRO A 82 -22.04 25.29 -10.21
CA PRO A 82 -22.75 25.17 -8.93
C PRO A 82 -22.38 23.96 -8.06
N THR A 83 -21.90 22.86 -8.65
CA THR A 83 -21.45 21.69 -7.89
C THR A 83 -20.10 21.89 -7.21
N PHE A 84 -19.27 22.84 -7.65
CA PHE A 84 -18.01 23.17 -7.02
C PHE A 84 -18.24 24.20 -5.92
N ARG A 85 -18.43 23.71 -4.69
CA ARG A 85 -18.66 24.57 -3.52
C ARG A 85 -17.34 25.17 -3.01
N PRO A 86 -17.35 26.41 -2.48
CA PRO A 86 -16.17 27.01 -1.85
C PRO A 86 -15.72 26.26 -0.59
N GLU A 87 -16.67 25.62 0.09
CA GLU A 87 -16.41 24.83 1.29
C GLU A 87 -16.21 23.35 0.92
N PRO A 88 -15.04 22.76 1.24
CA PRO A 88 -14.78 21.36 0.94
C PRO A 88 -15.68 20.45 1.77
N VAL A 89 -16.30 19.46 1.12
CA VAL A 89 -17.03 18.41 1.83
C VAL A 89 -16.02 17.49 2.50
N PRO A 90 -16.12 17.23 3.82
CA PRO A 90 -15.21 16.28 4.47
C PRO A 90 -15.36 14.88 3.87
N ILE A 91 -14.25 14.30 3.41
CA ILE A 91 -14.23 12.91 2.96
C ILE A 91 -14.39 12.02 4.19
N SER A 92 -15.52 11.33 4.27
CA SER A 92 -15.82 10.38 5.35
C SER A 92 -15.73 8.95 4.83
N PHE A 93 -14.75 8.20 5.32
CA PHE A 93 -14.65 6.77 5.03
C PHE A 93 -15.51 5.97 6.03
N PRO A 94 -16.27 4.97 5.56
CA PRO A 94 -16.92 4.04 6.48
C PRO A 94 -15.84 3.30 7.29
N PRO A 95 -16.03 3.14 8.61
CA PRO A 95 -15.08 2.40 9.43
C PRO A 95 -14.97 0.98 8.89
N ARG A 96 -13.74 0.55 8.58
CA ARG A 96 -13.47 -0.84 8.24
C ARG A 96 -13.34 -1.64 9.52
N PHE A 97 -14.07 -2.74 9.62
CA PHE A 97 -14.01 -3.65 10.76
C PHE A 97 -13.31 -4.95 10.35
N SER A 98 -12.52 -5.49 11.27
CA SER A 98 -12.04 -6.87 11.12
C SER A 98 -13.19 -7.83 11.39
N ASN A 99 -13.20 -8.96 10.70
CA ASN A 99 -14.05 -10.07 11.09
C ASN A 99 -13.56 -10.59 12.45
N GLN A 100 -14.40 -10.50 13.48
CA GLN A 100 -14.01 -10.82 14.85
C GLN A 100 -13.57 -12.28 15.02
N MET A 101 -14.27 -13.23 14.38
CA MET A 101 -13.90 -14.65 14.43
C MET A 101 -12.56 -14.90 13.73
N ALA A 102 -12.34 -14.28 12.56
CA ALA A 102 -11.07 -14.41 11.84
C ALA A 102 -9.91 -13.78 12.61
N LEU A 103 -10.15 -12.65 13.27
CA LEU A 103 -9.17 -11.99 14.12
C LEU A 103 -8.77 -12.90 15.29
N GLU A 104 -9.74 -13.41 16.04
CA GLU A 104 -9.48 -14.32 17.18
C GLU A 104 -8.76 -15.60 16.74
N ALA A 105 -9.19 -16.22 15.64
CA ALA A 105 -8.55 -17.40 15.09
C ALA A 105 -7.11 -17.11 14.60
N SER A 106 -6.89 -15.96 13.97
CA SER A 106 -5.55 -15.55 13.52
C SER A 106 -4.60 -15.27 14.68
N VAL A 107 -5.10 -14.64 15.75
CA VAL A 107 -4.33 -14.35 16.96
C VAL A 107 -4.00 -15.65 17.70
N GLY A 108 -4.96 -16.56 17.84
CA GLY A 108 -4.73 -17.87 18.45
C GLY A 108 -3.68 -18.68 17.68
N ALA A 109 -3.82 -18.78 16.35
CA ALA A 109 -2.86 -19.51 15.52
C ALA A 109 -1.46 -18.86 15.49
N ALA A 110 -1.38 -17.53 15.52
CA ALA A 110 -0.12 -16.82 15.64
C ALA A 110 0.54 -17.07 17.00
N ALA A 111 -0.23 -16.95 18.10
CA ALA A 111 0.27 -17.24 19.45
C ALA A 111 0.76 -18.69 19.56
N ASP A 112 0.01 -19.67 19.07
CA ASP A 112 0.41 -21.08 19.08
C ASP A 112 1.73 -21.36 18.33
N LEU A 113 2.05 -20.57 17.30
CA LEU A 113 3.30 -20.67 16.57
C LEU A 113 4.43 -19.97 17.32
N LEU A 114 4.17 -18.76 17.83
CA LEU A 114 5.14 -17.92 18.52
C LEU A 114 5.51 -18.45 19.90
N ASP A 115 4.56 -19.02 20.66
CA ASP A 115 4.80 -19.57 22.00
C ASP A 115 5.67 -20.84 21.97
N LYS A 116 5.73 -21.54 20.82
CA LYS A 116 6.65 -22.67 20.62
C LYS A 116 8.07 -22.24 20.26
N ALA A 117 8.24 -20.98 19.86
CA ALA A 117 9.53 -20.44 19.45
C ALA A 117 10.31 -19.95 20.67
N VAL A 118 11.56 -20.36 20.79
CA VAL A 118 12.48 -19.80 21.80
C VAL A 118 13.05 -18.49 21.29
N LYS A 119 13.29 -18.41 19.98
CA LYS A 119 13.83 -17.23 19.30
C LYS A 119 12.90 -16.74 18.21
N THR A 120 12.08 -15.74 18.52
CA THR A 120 11.25 -15.03 17.53
C THR A 120 11.97 -13.80 17.02
N VAL A 121 11.93 -13.59 15.70
CA VAL A 121 12.36 -12.34 15.05
C VAL A 121 11.16 -11.63 14.46
N MET A 122 11.02 -10.34 14.79
CA MET A 122 10.03 -9.46 14.15
C MET A 122 10.73 -8.54 13.15
N SER A 123 10.17 -8.37 11.95
CA SER A 123 10.66 -7.40 10.97
C SER A 123 9.54 -6.85 10.10
N THR A 124 9.69 -5.61 9.62
CA THR A 124 8.80 -5.02 8.62
C THR A 124 9.30 -5.23 7.19
N THR A 125 10.58 -5.56 6.98
CA THR A 125 11.18 -5.81 5.65
C THR A 125 12.20 -6.94 5.69
N LEU A 126 12.54 -7.52 4.53
CA LEU A 126 13.54 -8.58 4.43
C LEU A 126 14.98 -8.10 4.21
N ILE A 127 15.16 -6.86 3.74
CA ILE A 127 16.50 -6.31 3.43
C ILE A 127 17.37 -6.26 4.69
N SER A 128 16.74 -6.09 5.85
CA SER A 128 17.37 -6.09 7.17
C SER A 128 17.76 -7.48 7.68
N LEU A 129 17.37 -8.56 6.97
CA LEU A 129 17.51 -9.93 7.44
C LEU A 129 18.68 -10.71 6.83
N GLY A 130 19.40 -10.11 5.88
CA GLY A 130 20.74 -10.51 5.38
C GLY A 130 20.94 -11.98 4.96
N HIS A 131 21.30 -12.23 3.71
CA HIS A 131 22.16 -13.37 3.39
C HIS A 131 23.29 -12.97 2.44
N THR A 132 24.51 -13.21 2.91
CA THR A 132 25.84 -13.24 2.25
C THR A 132 26.29 -12.01 1.43
N GLY A 133 27.18 -11.20 2.02
CA GLY A 133 28.27 -10.57 1.26
C GLY A 133 28.10 -9.13 0.74
N GLY A 134 27.20 -8.33 1.29
CA GLY A 134 27.04 -6.91 0.92
C GLY A 134 26.82 -5.99 2.13
N SER A 135 27.51 -4.86 2.15
CA SER A 135 27.80 -3.95 3.27
C SER A 135 26.63 -3.19 3.93
N VAL A 136 25.42 -3.76 4.08
CA VAL A 136 24.22 -2.98 4.44
C VAL A 136 23.43 -3.42 5.69
N SER A 137 23.75 -4.56 6.32
CA SER A 137 23.13 -4.97 7.60
C SER A 137 24.13 -4.86 8.75
N THR A 138 23.66 -4.57 9.98
CA THR A 138 24.50 -4.66 11.18
C THR A 138 25.06 -6.08 11.34
N ALA A 139 26.30 -6.18 11.85
CA ALA A 139 26.96 -7.47 12.05
C ALA A 139 26.05 -8.45 12.82
N PHE A 140 26.11 -9.74 12.45
CA PHE A 140 25.37 -10.85 13.07
C PHE A 140 23.84 -10.91 12.82
N CYS A 141 23.23 -9.96 12.11
CA CYS A 141 21.79 -10.02 11.81
C CYS A 141 21.40 -11.29 11.03
N SER A 142 22.15 -11.66 9.98
CA SER A 142 21.90 -12.88 9.18
C SER A 142 21.84 -14.14 10.06
N GLU A 143 22.80 -14.31 10.97
CA GLU A 143 22.83 -15.44 11.90
C GLU A 143 21.64 -15.44 12.85
N ILE A 144 21.22 -14.27 13.34
CA ILE A 144 20.08 -14.14 14.26
C ILE A 144 18.78 -14.56 13.57
N VAL A 145 18.62 -14.20 12.31
CA VAL A 145 17.45 -14.54 11.49
C VAL A 145 17.45 -16.01 11.16
N GLU A 146 18.55 -16.54 10.63
CA GLU A 146 18.62 -17.95 10.23
C GLU A 146 18.44 -18.92 11.39
N SER A 147 18.91 -18.53 12.58
CA SER A 147 18.72 -19.29 13.80
C SER A 147 17.37 -19.04 14.48
N ALA A 148 16.48 -18.22 13.92
CA ALA A 148 15.17 -17.97 14.50
C ALA A 148 14.24 -19.19 14.34
N ASP A 149 13.45 -19.42 15.37
CA ASP A 149 12.43 -20.46 15.41
C ASP A 149 11.13 -19.99 14.76
N ALA A 150 10.86 -18.67 14.81
CA ALA A 150 9.70 -18.05 14.18
C ALA A 150 10.00 -16.63 13.68
N TYR A 151 9.27 -16.22 12.64
CA TYR A 151 9.32 -14.88 12.06
C TYR A 151 7.96 -14.20 12.16
N LEU A 152 7.93 -12.91 12.49
CA LEU A 152 6.73 -12.08 12.46
C LEU A 152 6.96 -10.90 11.52
N PHE A 153 6.26 -10.92 10.39
CA PHE A 153 6.32 -9.92 9.33
C PHE A 153 5.08 -9.03 9.36
N ALA A 154 5.25 -7.73 9.52
CA ALA A 154 4.16 -6.76 9.50
C ALA A 154 4.30 -5.80 8.31
N GLY A 155 3.36 -5.87 7.36
CA GLY A 155 3.34 -5.02 6.16
C GLY A 155 4.45 -5.33 5.15
N SER A 156 5.17 -6.45 5.29
CA SER A 156 6.34 -6.77 4.48
C SER A 156 5.97 -7.13 3.05
N VAL A 157 6.73 -6.57 2.11
CA VAL A 157 6.66 -6.91 0.67
C VAL A 157 7.88 -7.74 0.31
N PHE A 158 7.64 -8.95 -0.20
CA PHE A 158 8.67 -9.92 -0.58
C PHE A 158 8.91 -9.84 -2.10
N ASN A 159 9.88 -9.03 -2.53
CA ASN A 159 10.38 -8.97 -3.90
C ASN A 159 11.85 -9.43 -3.98
N ASP A 160 12.40 -9.48 -5.19
CA ASP A 160 13.80 -9.78 -5.49
C ASP A 160 14.76 -8.88 -4.71
N TYR A 161 14.52 -7.57 -4.62
CA TYR A 161 15.36 -6.67 -3.84
C TYR A 161 15.36 -7.01 -2.35
N SER A 162 14.18 -7.24 -1.78
CA SER A 162 14.00 -7.56 -0.37
C SER A 162 14.58 -8.92 0.02
N SER A 163 14.53 -9.87 -0.89
CA SER A 163 15.00 -11.24 -0.69
C SER A 163 16.43 -11.46 -1.20
N VAL A 164 17.13 -10.39 -1.61
CA VAL A 164 18.49 -10.44 -2.18
C VAL A 164 18.56 -11.43 -3.35
N GLY A 165 17.67 -11.27 -4.33
CA GLY A 165 17.55 -12.16 -5.49
C GLY A 165 16.99 -13.54 -5.16
N TYR A 166 16.01 -13.63 -4.25
CA TYR A 166 15.43 -14.89 -3.76
C TYR A 166 16.43 -15.83 -3.07
N SER A 167 17.55 -15.29 -2.59
CA SER A 167 18.58 -16.04 -1.87
C SER A 167 18.32 -16.10 -0.35
N ALA A 168 17.46 -15.24 0.19
CA ALA A 168 17.06 -15.28 1.59
C ALA A 168 16.36 -16.62 1.93
N LEU A 169 16.99 -17.43 2.79
CA LEU A 169 16.54 -18.77 3.21
C LEU A 169 15.39 -18.73 4.24
N LEU A 170 14.37 -17.92 3.99
CA LEU A 170 13.24 -17.81 4.90
C LEU A 170 12.30 -19.00 4.75
N LYS A 171 12.20 -19.78 5.83
CA LYS A 171 11.26 -20.88 5.93
C LYS A 171 9.86 -20.31 6.15
N LYS A 172 9.04 -20.26 5.09
CA LYS A 172 7.65 -19.77 5.15
C LYS A 172 6.82 -20.47 6.21
N GLU A 173 7.09 -21.75 6.49
CA GLU A 173 6.49 -22.55 7.56
C GLU A 173 6.62 -21.94 8.97
N LYS A 174 7.65 -21.12 9.20
CA LYS A 174 7.93 -20.45 10.48
C LYS A 174 7.44 -19.00 10.52
N ALA A 175 6.82 -18.50 9.45
CA ALA A 175 6.53 -17.09 9.28
C ALA A 175 5.06 -16.77 9.54
N VAL A 176 4.80 -15.80 10.42
CA VAL A 176 3.54 -15.09 10.55
C VAL A 176 3.62 -13.85 9.68
N ILE A 177 2.82 -13.77 8.62
CA ILE A 177 2.82 -12.64 7.68
C ILE A 177 1.51 -11.88 7.83
N VAL A 178 1.61 -10.65 8.32
CA VAL A 178 0.49 -9.73 8.51
C VAL A 178 0.49 -8.71 7.37
N GLN A 179 -0.48 -8.84 6.48
CA GLN A 179 -0.78 -7.91 5.38
C GLN A 179 -1.88 -6.92 5.81
N PRO A 180 -2.16 -5.85 5.03
CA PRO A 180 -3.16 -4.84 5.40
C PRO A 180 -4.56 -5.40 5.71
N ASP A 181 -4.98 -6.48 5.04
CA ASP A 181 -6.33 -7.06 5.14
C ASP A 181 -6.33 -8.58 5.44
N ARG A 182 -5.17 -9.15 5.76
CA ARG A 182 -4.96 -10.60 5.85
C ARG A 182 -3.84 -10.95 6.80
N VAL A 183 -3.97 -12.08 7.49
CA VAL A 183 -2.88 -12.71 8.25
C VAL A 183 -2.65 -14.13 7.72
N THR A 184 -1.41 -14.49 7.42
CA THR A 184 -1.02 -15.83 7.00
C THR A 184 -0.08 -16.45 8.03
N ILE A 185 -0.38 -17.67 8.48
CA ILE A 185 0.41 -18.38 9.50
C ILE A 185 1.12 -19.57 8.87
N GLY A 186 2.44 -19.50 8.78
CA GLY A 186 3.27 -20.57 8.25
C GLY A 186 2.94 -20.94 6.81
N ASN A 187 2.97 -22.24 6.53
CA ASN A 187 2.37 -22.85 5.33
C ASN A 187 0.88 -23.23 5.55
N GLY A 188 0.27 -22.71 6.62
CA GLY A 188 -1.04 -23.10 7.09
C GLY A 188 -2.13 -22.10 6.71
N PRO A 189 -3.07 -21.81 7.62
CA PRO A 189 -4.25 -21.02 7.30
C PRO A 189 -3.91 -19.56 6.99
N ALA A 190 -4.67 -19.01 6.03
CA ALA A 190 -4.72 -17.58 5.75
C ALA A 190 -6.08 -17.03 6.18
N PHE A 191 -6.07 -16.03 7.05
CA PHE A 191 -7.24 -15.36 7.58
C PHE A 191 -7.45 -14.06 6.83
N GLY A 192 -8.49 -13.99 6.00
CA GLY A 192 -8.90 -12.75 5.33
C GLY A 192 -9.78 -11.89 6.22
N CYS A 193 -9.98 -10.63 5.80
CA CYS A 193 -10.79 -9.65 6.54
C CYS A 193 -10.27 -9.39 7.96
N VAL A 194 -8.96 -9.53 8.17
CA VAL A 194 -8.27 -9.17 9.41
C VAL A 194 -7.44 -7.93 9.10
N LEU A 195 -7.92 -6.77 9.56
CA LEU A 195 -7.28 -5.51 9.25
C LEU A 195 -6.12 -5.29 10.20
N LEU A 196 -4.95 -5.00 9.66
CA LEU A 196 -3.87 -4.43 10.45
C LEU A 196 -4.33 -3.04 10.91
N LYS A 197 -4.61 -2.88 12.21
CA LYS A 197 -5.11 -1.61 12.75
C LYS A 197 -4.11 -0.49 12.51
N CYS A 198 -4.54 0.50 11.75
CA CYS A 198 -4.04 1.87 11.81
C CYS A 198 -5.23 2.74 12.26
N ALA A 199 -5.05 3.58 13.28
CA ALA A 199 -6.10 4.52 13.65
C ALA A 199 -6.36 5.46 12.46
N PRO A 200 -7.61 5.62 11.97
CA PRO A 200 -7.91 6.35 10.74
C PRO A 200 -7.59 7.85 10.79
N THR A 201 -7.34 8.39 11.98
CA THR A 201 -7.00 9.82 12.21
C THR A 201 -5.55 10.04 12.60
N GLU A 202 -4.75 8.97 12.76
CA GLU A 202 -3.32 9.10 12.99
C GLU A 202 -2.60 8.55 11.77
N PRO A 203 -1.68 9.32 11.15
CA PRO A 203 -0.73 8.72 10.23
C PRO A 203 -0.12 7.51 10.93
N LEU A 204 0.16 6.43 10.20
CA LEU A 204 0.85 5.25 10.71
C LEU A 204 2.28 5.68 11.09
N ARG A 205 2.39 6.36 12.23
CA ARG A 205 3.62 6.86 12.82
C ARG A 205 4.25 5.68 13.52
N VAL A 206 5.57 5.60 13.44
CA VAL A 206 6.40 4.57 14.09
C VAL A 206 5.92 4.27 15.51
N ASN A 207 5.45 5.29 16.25
CA ASN A 207 4.95 5.18 17.62
C ASN A 207 3.73 4.25 17.83
N VAL A 208 2.77 4.19 16.89
CA VAL A 208 1.55 3.36 17.06
C VAL A 208 1.88 1.88 16.82
N LEU A 209 2.72 1.62 15.82
CA LEU A 209 3.31 0.32 15.56
C LEU A 209 4.16 -0.11 16.76
N PHE A 210 5.02 0.79 17.25
CA PHE A 210 5.89 0.56 18.40
C PHE A 210 5.13 0.22 19.68
N GLN A 211 3.99 0.88 19.96
CA GLN A 211 3.16 0.54 21.12
C GLN A 211 2.53 -0.84 21.04
N HIS A 212 2.12 -1.29 19.84
CA HIS A 212 1.62 -2.66 19.66
C HIS A 212 2.76 -3.67 19.76
N VAL A 213 3.92 -3.36 19.17
CA VAL A 213 5.14 -4.17 19.27
C VAL A 213 5.56 -4.31 20.73
N GLN A 214 5.65 -3.23 21.50
CA GLN A 214 5.98 -3.24 22.93
C GLN A 214 5.05 -4.14 23.75
N LYS A 215 3.74 -4.15 23.45
CA LYS A 215 2.78 -5.03 24.12
C LYS A 215 2.97 -6.51 23.78
N MET A 216 3.63 -6.82 22.67
CA MET A 216 3.97 -8.19 22.24
C MET A 216 5.32 -8.67 22.76
N LEU A 217 6.13 -7.82 23.41
CA LEU A 217 7.47 -8.21 23.87
C LEU A 217 7.43 -8.89 25.24
N SER A 218 8.09 -10.04 25.34
CA SER A 218 8.42 -10.69 26.62
C SER A 218 9.93 -10.64 26.86
N SER A 219 10.39 -11.09 28.03
CA SER A 219 11.82 -11.21 28.35
C SER A 219 12.59 -12.20 27.46
N GLN A 220 11.88 -12.95 26.61
CA GLN A 220 12.45 -13.90 25.65
C GLN A 220 12.36 -13.41 24.19
N THR A 221 11.78 -12.24 23.95
CA THR A 221 11.60 -11.70 22.59
C THR A 221 12.82 -10.89 22.16
N GLY A 222 13.45 -11.28 21.04
CA GLY A 222 14.46 -10.48 20.36
C GLY A 222 13.81 -9.52 19.36
N VAL A 223 13.92 -8.22 19.57
CA VAL A 223 13.45 -7.22 18.60
C VAL A 223 14.61 -6.74 17.77
N ILE A 224 14.51 -6.92 16.45
CA ILE A 224 15.38 -6.26 15.48
C ILE A 224 14.55 -5.14 14.87
N ALA A 225 14.90 -3.89 15.15
CA ALA A 225 14.30 -2.73 14.55
C ALA A 225 15.32 -2.09 13.61
N ASP A 226 14.98 -1.95 12.33
CA ASP A 226 15.85 -1.31 11.34
C ASP A 226 15.30 0.05 10.91
N THR A 227 16.22 0.96 10.63
CA THR A 227 16.02 2.22 9.93
C THR A 227 15.73 1.92 8.46
N GLY A 228 14.49 2.13 8.04
CA GLY A 228 14.16 2.15 6.62
C GLY A 228 15.00 3.21 5.92
N LEU A 229 15.94 2.78 5.07
CA LEU A 229 16.53 3.65 4.06
C LEU A 229 15.40 4.07 3.12
N MET A 230 15.01 5.34 3.20
CA MET A 230 14.42 6.05 2.06
C MET A 230 15.42 6.11 0.92
#